data_AF-A0A5Q4BEA9-F1
#
_entry.id   AF-A0A5Q4BEA9-F1
#
_cell.length_a   1.000
_cell.length_b   1.000
_cell.length_c   1.000
_cell.angle_alpha   90.00
_cell.angle_beta   90.00
_cell.angle_gamma   90.00
#
_symmetry.space_group_name_H-M   'P 1'
#
loop_
_entity.id
_entity.type
_entity.pdbx_description
1 polymer ?
#
loop_
_entity_poly.entity_id
_entity_poly.type
_entity_poly.pdbx_seq_one_letter_code
_entity_poly.pdbx_strand_id
1 'polypeptide(L)'
;MKDLAGQLKLFTELDNDASTQRLLFMKVKKGFSEQAYNLATAQHKLELLQAQVTNTAARKRRAVQIDPNTKFANIKDIQKAQIEASEKEDITDKSSEADLPSEAESCIVVASRRSQ
;
A
#
# COMPACT_ATOMS: atom_id res chain seq x y z
N MET A 1 35.81 -12.99 -9.38
CA MET A 1 36.28 -12.21 -8.21
C MET A 1 35.91 -12.98 -6.96
N LYS A 2 36.81 -13.10 -5.98
CA LYS A 2 36.49 -13.80 -4.72
C LYS A 2 35.51 -12.95 -3.91
N ASP A 3 34.47 -13.58 -3.37
CA ASP A 3 33.52 -12.93 -2.47
C ASP A 3 34.24 -12.47 -1.20
N LEU A 4 34.05 -11.20 -0.83
CA LEU A 4 34.70 -10.56 0.31
C LEU A 4 34.31 -11.25 1.62
N ALA A 5 33.05 -11.71 1.73
CA ALA A 5 32.57 -12.45 2.89
C ALA A 5 33.28 -13.80 3.03
N GLY A 6 33.46 -14.52 1.90
CA GLY A 6 34.24 -15.75 1.84
C GLY A 6 35.71 -15.54 2.23
N GLN A 7 36.34 -14.46 1.75
CA GLN A 7 37.71 -14.13 2.11
C GLN A 7 37.85 -13.77 3.59
N LEU A 8 36.92 -13.00 4.15
CA LEU A 8 36.91 -12.69 5.59
C LEU A 8 36.76 -13.95 6.44
N LYS A 9 35.90 -14.89 6.02
CA LYS A 9 35.67 -16.15 6.73
C LYS A 9 36.94 -17.00 6.82
N LEU A 10 37.64 -17.17 5.70
CA LEU A 10 38.94 -17.86 5.61
C LEU A 10 39.98 -17.26 6.56
N PHE A 11 40.03 -15.93 6.70
CA PHE A 11 40.97 -15.27 7.61
C PHE A 11 40.61 -15.38 9.09
N THR A 12 39.33 -15.52 9.44
CA THR A 12 38.93 -15.87 10.80
C THR A 12 39.23 -17.32 11.19
N GLU A 13 39.28 -18.22 10.20
CA GLU A 13 39.54 -19.66 10.40
C GLU A 13 41.04 -20.00 10.34
N LEU A 14 41.83 -19.24 9.58
CA LEU A 14 43.29 -19.31 9.61
C LEU A 14 43.78 -18.71 10.93
N ASP A 15 44.32 -19.58 11.78
CA ASP A 15 44.94 -19.23 13.06
C ASP A 15 46.23 -18.42 12.80
N ASN A 16 46.05 -17.13 12.49
CA ASN A 16 47.15 -16.19 12.26
C ASN A 16 47.54 -15.56 13.59
N ASP A 17 48.76 -15.85 14.03
CA ASP A 17 49.37 -15.48 15.32
C ASP A 17 49.52 -13.94 15.54
N ALA A 18 49.22 -13.14 14.52
CA ALA A 18 49.20 -11.68 14.61
C ALA A 18 47.82 -11.19 15.09
N SER A 19 47.63 -11.15 16.41
CA SER A 19 46.42 -10.68 17.11
C SER A 19 45.82 -9.37 16.54
N THR A 20 46.66 -8.45 16.04
CA THR A 20 46.27 -7.20 15.38
C THR A 20 45.54 -7.38 14.05
N GLN A 21 45.90 -8.38 13.24
CA GLN A 21 45.25 -8.63 11.95
C GLN A 21 43.82 -9.12 12.16
N ARG A 22 43.61 -10.07 13.08
CA ARG A 22 42.28 -10.57 13.44
C ARG A 22 41.34 -9.45 13.88
N LEU A 23 41.83 -8.54 14.72
CA LEU A 23 41.07 -7.37 15.20
C LEU A 23 40.68 -6.42 14.06
N LEU A 24 41.61 -6.16 13.14
CA LEU A 24 41.36 -5.37 11.93
C LEU A 24 40.24 -5.99 11.08
N PHE A 25 40.29 -7.29 10.80
CA PHE A 25 39.25 -7.97 10.01
C PHE A 25 37.89 -8.00 10.72
N MET A 26 37.85 -8.20 12.03
CA MET A 26 36.59 -8.10 12.79
C MET A 26 35.99 -6.69 12.69
N LYS A 27 36.82 -5.65 12.76
CA LYS A 27 36.38 -4.26 12.61
C LYS A 27 35.86 -3.99 11.20
N VAL A 28 36.53 -4.49 10.17
CA VAL A 28 36.06 -4.42 8.78
C VAL A 28 34.71 -5.12 8.64
N LYS A 29 34.58 -6.37 9.13
CA LYS A 29 33.34 -7.14 9.11
C LYS A 29 32.18 -6.35 9.73
N LYS A 30 32.44 -5.76 10.91
CA LYS A 30 31.46 -4.99 11.65
C LYS A 30 31.02 -3.75 10.86
N GLY A 31 31.96 -2.99 10.31
CA GLY A 31 31.64 -1.81 9.49
C GLY A 31 30.78 -2.15 8.28
N PHE A 32 31.07 -3.24 7.57
CA PHE A 32 30.23 -3.71 6.46
C PHE A 32 28.84 -4.15 6.92
N SER A 33 28.73 -4.86 8.05
CA SER A 33 27.42 -5.26 8.57
C SER A 33 26.54 -4.07 8.97
N GLU A 34 27.13 -3.02 9.55
CA GLU A 34 26.43 -1.78 9.87
C GLU A 34 25.96 -1.06 8.60
N GLN A 35 26.80 -0.99 7.57
CA GLN A 35 26.41 -0.43 6.27
C GLN A 35 25.28 -1.22 5.62
N ALA A 36 25.35 -2.56 5.62
CA ALA A 36 24.31 -3.41 5.06
C ALA A 36 22.98 -3.24 5.80
N TYR A 37 23.01 -3.13 7.12
CA TYR A 37 21.83 -2.83 7.93
C TYR A 37 21.23 -1.45 7.60
N ASN A 38 22.06 -0.42 7.50
CA ASN A 38 21.62 0.94 7.14
C ASN A 38 21.02 0.98 5.72
N LEU A 39 21.61 0.23 4.78
CA LEU A 39 21.11 0.10 3.42
C LEU A 39 19.73 -0.58 3.43
N ALA A 40 19.61 -1.73 4.09
CA ALA A 40 18.35 -2.47 4.17
C ALA A 40 17.22 -1.65 4.82
N THR A 41 17.53 -0.94 5.91
CA THR A 41 16.55 -0.06 6.58
C THR A 41 16.13 1.11 5.71
N ALA A 42 17.05 1.72 4.96
CA ALA A 42 16.73 2.78 4.02
C ALA A 42 15.85 2.28 2.86
N GLN A 43 16.16 1.10 2.29
CA GLN A 43 15.34 0.46 1.26
C GLN A 43 13.92 0.17 1.76
N HIS A 44 13.80 -0.39 2.96
CA HIS A 44 12.50 -0.66 3.56
C HIS A 44 11.69 0.62 3.77
N LYS A 45 12.33 1.70 4.23
CA LYS A 45 11.67 3.01 4.38
C LYS A 45 11.18 3.56 3.03
N LEU A 46 11.97 3.40 1.96
CA LEU A 46 11.55 3.81 0.62
C LEU A 46 10.36 2.99 0.13
N GLU A 47 10.34 1.69 0.37
CA GLU A 47 9.20 0.82 0.01
C GLU A 47 7.92 1.24 0.74
N LEU A 48 8.01 1.51 2.05
CA LEU A 48 6.87 1.99 2.82
C LEU A 48 6.35 3.34 2.32
N LEU A 49 7.25 4.29 2.02
CA LEU A 49 6.87 5.58 1.45
C LEU A 49 6.26 5.44 0.06
N GLN A 50 6.81 4.56 -0.77
CA GLN A 50 6.27 4.25 -2.09
C GLN A 50 4.85 3.69 -1.97
N ALA A 51 4.62 2.75 -1.04
CA ALA A 51 3.29 2.21 -0.77
C ALA A 51 2.31 3.30 -0.27
N GLN A 52 2.79 4.26 0.54
CA GLN A 52 1.96 5.38 0.97
C GLN A 52 1.58 6.30 -0.20
N VAL A 53 2.53 6.60 -1.09
CA VAL A 53 2.28 7.42 -2.28
C VAL A 53 1.33 6.71 -3.25
N THR A 54 1.49 5.41 -3.49
CA THR A 54 0.58 4.66 -4.38
C THR A 54 -0.83 4.57 -3.80
N ASN A 55 -0.97 4.31 -2.49
CA ASN A 55 -2.27 4.30 -1.81
C ASN A 55 -2.95 5.67 -1.83
N THR A 56 -2.20 6.75 -1.57
CA THR A 56 -2.75 8.11 -1.64
C THR A 56 -3.07 8.53 -3.06
N ALA A 57 -2.25 8.16 -4.05
CA ALA A 57 -2.54 8.38 -5.46
C ALA A 57 -3.81 7.65 -5.90
N ALA A 58 -3.98 6.37 -5.52
CA ALA A 58 -5.20 5.61 -5.78
C ALA A 58 -6.44 6.29 -5.17
N ARG A 59 -6.33 6.77 -3.92
CA ARG A 59 -7.40 7.52 -3.27
C ARG A 59 -7.69 8.86 -3.96
N LYS A 60 -6.66 9.59 -4.39
CA LYS A 60 -6.81 10.87 -5.10
C LYS A 60 -7.41 10.71 -6.49
N ARG A 61 -7.10 9.62 -7.21
CA ARG A 61 -7.72 9.30 -8.51
C ARG A 61 -9.23 9.10 -8.40
N ARG A 62 -9.72 8.57 -7.27
CA ARG A 62 -11.15 8.39 -6.99
C ARG A 62 -11.83 9.63 -6.39
N ALA A 63 -11.06 10.68 -6.08
CA ALA A 63 -11.61 11.88 -5.48
C ALA A 63 -12.22 12.79 -6.55
N VAL A 64 -13.41 13.29 -6.27
CA VAL A 64 -14.08 14.27 -7.13
C VAL A 64 -13.37 15.61 -6.98
N GLN A 65 -12.90 16.19 -8.08
CA GLN A 65 -12.34 17.54 -8.08
C GLN A 65 -13.49 18.54 -7.95
N ILE A 66 -13.49 19.32 -6.86
CA ILE A 66 -14.55 20.29 -6.55
C ILE A 66 -13.97 21.69 -6.75
N ASP A 67 -14.73 22.58 -7.40
CA ASP A 67 -14.35 23.98 -7.53
C ASP A 67 -14.36 24.66 -6.14
N PRO A 68 -13.29 25.36 -5.73
CA PRO A 68 -13.16 25.98 -4.41
C PRO A 68 -14.28 26.98 -4.06
N ASN A 69 -15.00 27.53 -5.04
CA ASN A 69 -16.13 28.43 -4.79
C ASN A 69 -17.47 27.69 -4.59
N THR A 70 -17.49 26.36 -4.71
CA THR A 70 -18.68 25.52 -4.54
C THR A 70 -18.61 24.70 -3.26
N LYS A 71 -19.73 24.62 -2.52
CA LYS A 71 -19.79 23.88 -1.25
C LYS A 71 -19.88 22.37 -1.42
N PHE A 72 -20.45 21.89 -2.54
CA PHE A 72 -20.69 20.48 -2.81
C PHE A 72 -20.37 20.16 -4.28
N ALA A 73 -19.95 18.92 -4.55
CA ALA A 73 -19.74 18.43 -5.92
C ALA A 73 -21.06 18.29 -6.67
N ASN A 74 -21.07 18.59 -7.97
CA ASN A 74 -22.23 18.32 -8.81
C ASN A 74 -22.23 16.87 -9.31
N ILE A 75 -23.41 16.34 -9.67
CA ILE A 75 -23.59 14.96 -10.14
C ILE A 75 -22.72 14.67 -11.38
N LYS A 76 -22.58 15.66 -12.28
CA LYS A 76 -21.73 15.54 -13.47
C LYS A 76 -20.24 15.39 -13.13
N ASP A 77 -19.78 16.08 -12.09
CA ASP A 77 -18.38 16.03 -11.64
C ASP A 77 -18.07 14.68 -11.01
N ILE A 78 -19.03 14.12 -10.26
CA ILE A 78 -18.95 12.77 -9.68
C ILE A 78 -18.85 11.71 -10.79
N GLN A 79 -19.71 11.77 -11.80
CA GLN A 79 -19.70 10.83 -12.93
C GLN A 79 -18.38 10.90 -13.71
N LYS A 80 -17.91 12.11 -13.99
CA LYS A 80 -16.62 12.32 -14.68
C LYS A 80 -15.45 11.72 -13.91
N ALA A 81 -15.41 11.93 -12.59
CA ALA A 81 -14.37 11.35 -11.74
C ALA A 81 -14.41 9.81 -11.69
N GLN A 82 -15.60 9.19 -11.72
CA GLN A 82 -15.74 7.73 -11.76
C GLN A 82 -15.23 7.11 -13.07
N ILE A 83 -15.47 7.78 -14.20
CA ILE A 83 -14.97 7.36 -15.53
C ILE A 83 -13.44 7.51 -15.59
N GLU A 84 -12.89 8.64 -15.13
CA GLU A 84 -11.45 8.90 -15.10
C GLU A 84 -10.70 7.98 -14.12
N ALA A 85 -11.35 7.59 -13.03
CA ALA A 85 -10.85 6.59 -12.09
C ALA A 85 -10.87 5.14 -12.65
N SER A 86 -11.37 4.94 -13.88
CA SER A 86 -11.50 3.63 -14.53
C SER A 86 -12.33 2.62 -13.71
N GLU A 87 -13.33 3.10 -12.97
CA GLU A 87 -14.22 2.25 -12.17
C GLU A 87 -15.50 1.87 -12.94
N LYS A 88 -15.80 2.59 -14.03
CA LYS A 88 -16.86 2.25 -14.98
C LYS A 88 -16.34 2.36 -16.40
N GLU A 89 -16.42 1.27 -17.16
CA GLU A 89 -16.37 1.38 -18.62
C GLU A 89 -17.51 2.30 -19.06
N ASP A 90 -17.21 3.16 -20.03
CA ASP A 90 -18.14 4.11 -20.62
C ASP A 90 -19.24 3.35 -21.37
N ILE A 91 -20.23 2.85 -20.63
CA ILE A 91 -21.52 2.46 -21.21
C ILE A 91 -22.24 3.75 -21.55
N THR A 92 -21.82 4.32 -22.68
CA THR A 92 -22.67 5.14 -23.53
C THR A 92 -23.77 4.23 -24.08
N ASP A 93 -24.72 3.86 -23.21
CA ASP A 93 -26.00 3.32 -23.63
C ASP A 93 -27.09 4.20 -23.04
N LYS A 94 -27.66 5.02 -23.92
CA LYS A 94 -29.02 5.50 -23.74
C LYS A 94 -29.92 4.27 -23.55
N SER A 95 -30.86 4.40 -22.60
CA SER A 95 -32.05 3.55 -22.45
C SER A 95 -31.81 2.24 -21.68
N SER A 96 -32.25 2.17 -20.42
CA SER A 96 -33.65 1.89 -20.11
C SER A 96 -33.80 1.74 -18.60
N GLU A 97 -34.88 2.33 -18.10
CA GLU A 97 -35.54 2.03 -16.84
C GLU A 97 -35.40 0.56 -16.44
N ALA A 98 -34.72 0.32 -15.33
CA ALA A 98 -34.76 -0.97 -14.65
C ALA A 98 -35.53 -0.73 -13.34
N ASP A 99 -36.86 -0.79 -13.44
CA ASP A 99 -37.71 -1.14 -12.31
C ASP A 99 -37.25 -2.52 -11.82
N LEU A 100 -36.43 -2.53 -10.78
CA LEU A 100 -36.18 -3.75 -10.02
C LEU A 100 -37.44 -4.00 -9.20
N PRO A 101 -38.10 -5.17 -9.31
CA PRO A 101 -39.19 -5.50 -8.41
C PRO A 101 -38.60 -5.54 -7.00
N SER A 102 -39.16 -4.71 -6.11
CA SER A 102 -38.82 -4.68 -4.69
C SER A 102 -38.88 -6.08 -4.13
N GLU A 103 -37.72 -6.61 -3.73
CA GLU A 103 -37.60 -7.84 -2.96
C GLU A 103 -38.62 -7.81 -1.82
N ALA A 104 -39.38 -8.89 -1.70
CA ALA A 104 -40.54 -9.01 -0.84
C ALA A 104 -40.27 -8.46 0.57
N GLU A 105 -41.11 -7.50 0.98
CA GLU A 105 -41.16 -7.00 2.35
C GLU A 105 -41.41 -8.18 3.29
N SER A 106 -40.36 -8.64 3.96
CA SER A 106 -40.46 -9.57 5.09
C SER A 106 -41.05 -8.79 6.28
N CYS A 107 -42.37 -8.65 6.26
CA CYS A 107 -43.12 -7.99 7.32
C CYS A 107 -42.99 -8.78 8.62
N ILE A 108 -42.49 -8.12 9.67
CA ILE A 108 -42.49 -8.67 11.02
C ILE A 108 -43.89 -8.51 11.61
N VAL A 109 -44.58 -9.61 11.86
CA VAL A 109 -45.90 -9.61 12.51
C VAL A 109 -45.72 -9.38 14.01
N VAL A 110 -46.17 -8.23 14.50
CA VAL A 110 -46.26 -7.94 15.95
C VAL A 110 -47.61 -8.45 16.45
N ALA A 111 -47.60 -9.49 17.27
CA ALA A 111 -48.81 -10.03 17.90
C ALA A 111 -49.48 -8.97 18.80
N SER A 112 -50.76 -8.66 18.55
CA SER A 112 -51.53 -7.80 19.45
C SER A 112 -51.95 -8.59 20.70
N ARG A 113 -51.87 -7.95 21.87
CA ARG A 113 -52.34 -8.55 23.12
C ARG A 113 -53.86 -8.58 23.10
N ARG A 114 -54.46 -9.73 23.42
CA ARG A 114 -55.89 -9.84 23.75
C ARG A 114 -56.20 -8.94 24.94
N SER A 115 -57.11 -7.99 24.79
CA SER A 115 -57.77 -7.36 25.93
C SER A 115 -58.70 -8.39 26.57
N GLN A 116 -58.48 -8.70 27.85
CA GLN A 116 -59.53 -9.25 28.72
C GLN A 116 -60.48 -8.13 29.13
#